data_AF-K7FAI8-F1
#
_entry.id   AF-K7FAI8-F1
#
_cell.length_a   1.000
_cell.length_b   1.000
_cell.length_c   1.000
_cell.angle_alpha   90.00
_cell.angle_beta   90.00
_cell.angle_gamma   90.00
#
_symmetry.space_group_name_H-M   'P 1'
#
loop_
_entity.id
_entity.type
_entity.pdbx_description
1 polymer ?
#
loop_
_entity_poly.entity_id
_entity_poly.type
_entity_poly.pdbx_seq_one_letter_code
_entity_poly.pdbx_strand_id
1 'polypeptide(L)'
;MLCSILHLKVSACSFQLPSPYSHALAILKVETEMFDKYYNKMEPKDQVSHLLPDIHGSSLDLGQTRPRRKSKSRVATDRFFVLTVEQKNDLAQRELDETKEEIQQTQENSERIIQNYQAVMEEAAIQWADIKKAMSNFNKDIIQTISKKKGSVVASEKVLRYLEEKNHNRDSMKEKLRLKNDSLKVQKKKLQLQLKQKEEMGEALHEVDFQQLKIENAQFLEKIDERNRDLLQLKLTAGNTLQILNSYKRKLQNATAAAARLMKDISQRKELLEKMERETTLVEEERATAERVNKQLRQQLSDYRVPPVLKYVTQKMAMFELENSIKIWERKVEIAEMSLQGYRRAWNKVKMASNPRRLSLPLQGGQ
;
A
#
# COMPACT_ATOMS: atom_id res chain seq x y z
N MET A 1 11.88 -35.41 -69.90
CA MET A 1 12.13 -34.31 -68.94
C MET A 1 11.21 -34.34 -67.71
N LEU A 2 9.94 -34.76 -67.82
CA LEU A 2 9.02 -34.81 -66.68
C LEU A 2 9.38 -35.87 -65.61
N CYS A 3 9.92 -37.04 -65.98
CA CYS A 3 10.42 -38.03 -65.00
C CYS A 3 11.63 -37.55 -64.20
N SER A 4 12.51 -36.74 -64.79
CA SER A 4 13.72 -36.24 -64.13
C SER A 4 13.40 -35.18 -63.08
N ILE A 5 12.31 -34.42 -63.26
CA ILE A 5 11.85 -33.40 -62.31
C ILE A 5 11.13 -34.05 -61.13
N LEU A 6 10.39 -35.16 -61.32
CA LEU A 6 9.81 -35.91 -60.21
C LEU A 6 10.89 -36.57 -59.33
N HIS A 7 11.96 -37.11 -59.93
CA HIS A 7 13.08 -37.67 -59.17
C HIS A 7 13.81 -36.62 -58.33
N LEU A 8 13.96 -35.39 -58.85
CA LEU A 8 14.55 -34.28 -58.09
C LEU A 8 13.63 -33.77 -56.97
N LYS A 9 12.30 -33.77 -57.18
CA LYS A 9 11.33 -33.38 -56.14
C LYS A 9 11.19 -34.41 -55.02
N VAL A 10 11.30 -35.70 -55.32
CA VAL A 10 11.31 -36.77 -54.30
C VAL A 10 12.63 -36.77 -53.53
N SER A 11 13.76 -36.53 -54.20
CA SER A 11 15.08 -36.45 -53.54
C SER A 11 15.28 -35.18 -52.72
N ALA A 12 14.56 -34.09 -53.01
CA ALA A 12 14.59 -32.85 -52.22
C ALA A 12 13.61 -32.86 -51.03
N CYS A 13 12.69 -33.81 -50.97
CA CYS A 13 11.72 -33.95 -49.87
C CYS A 13 12.08 -35.06 -48.86
N SER A 14 13.12 -35.85 -49.15
CA SER A 14 13.75 -36.77 -48.20
C SER A 14 14.81 -36.07 -47.34
N PHE A 15 14.42 -34.97 -46.68
CA PHE A 15 15.18 -34.49 -45.51
C PHE A 15 14.75 -35.41 -44.36
N GLN A 16 15.35 -36.61 -44.33
CA GLN A 16 15.09 -37.60 -43.31
C GLN A 16 15.57 -37.01 -41.99
N LEU A 17 14.62 -36.57 -41.16
CA LEU A 17 14.89 -36.19 -39.77
C LEU A 17 15.74 -37.30 -39.17
N PRO A 18 16.93 -36.99 -38.61
CA PRO A 18 17.81 -38.01 -38.07
C PRO A 18 17.00 -38.85 -37.07
N SER A 19 17.09 -40.18 -37.23
CA SER A 19 16.48 -41.12 -36.28
C SER A 19 16.80 -40.67 -34.85
N PRO A 20 15.86 -40.71 -33.89
CA PRO A 20 16.13 -40.30 -32.51
C PRO A 20 17.35 -41.03 -31.90
N TYR A 21 17.63 -42.24 -32.37
CA TYR A 21 18.83 -43.01 -32.04
C TYR A 21 20.13 -42.36 -32.57
N SER A 22 20.10 -41.79 -33.77
CA SER A 22 21.24 -41.08 -34.36
C SER A 22 21.60 -39.81 -33.60
N HIS A 23 20.61 -39.11 -33.06
CA HIS A 23 20.83 -37.90 -32.26
C HIS A 23 21.39 -38.24 -30.88
N ALA A 24 20.83 -39.26 -30.21
CA ALA A 24 21.34 -39.75 -28.93
C ALA A 24 22.79 -40.27 -29.05
N LEU A 25 23.12 -40.99 -30.13
CA LEU A 25 24.48 -41.42 -30.43
C LEU A 25 25.44 -40.25 -30.65
N ALA A 26 24.99 -39.17 -31.30
CA ALA A 26 25.80 -37.97 -31.49
C ALA A 26 26.10 -37.25 -30.17
N ILE A 27 25.09 -37.13 -29.28
CA ILE A 27 25.27 -36.53 -27.95
C ILE A 27 26.26 -37.34 -27.12
N LEU A 28 26.08 -38.67 -27.07
CA LEU A 28 27.00 -39.56 -26.35
C LEU A 28 28.41 -39.47 -26.90
N LYS A 29 28.56 -39.34 -28.23
CA LYS A 29 29.87 -39.19 -28.87
C LYS A 29 30.57 -37.89 -28.45
N VAL A 30 29.84 -36.77 -28.45
CA VAL A 30 30.37 -35.47 -27.99
C VAL A 30 30.75 -35.53 -26.52
N GLU A 31 29.92 -36.17 -25.69
CA GLU A 31 30.20 -36.40 -24.28
C GLU A 31 31.47 -37.23 -24.08
N THR A 32 31.64 -38.33 -24.82
CA THR A 32 32.86 -39.14 -24.76
C THR A 32 34.10 -38.38 -25.25
N GLU A 33 33.99 -37.62 -26.34
CA GLU A 33 35.11 -36.82 -26.87
C GLU A 33 35.56 -35.74 -25.87
N MET A 34 34.60 -35.11 -25.18
CA MET A 34 34.86 -34.14 -24.12
C MET A 34 35.59 -34.77 -22.93
N PHE A 35 35.13 -35.93 -22.45
CA PHE A 35 35.80 -36.64 -21.36
C PHE A 35 37.17 -37.20 -21.78
N ASP A 36 37.32 -37.67 -23.01
CA ASP A 36 38.61 -38.13 -23.56
C ASP A 36 39.61 -36.99 -23.66
N LYS A 37 39.20 -35.80 -24.13
CA LYS A 37 40.04 -34.59 -24.12
C LYS A 37 40.51 -34.25 -22.71
N TYR A 38 39.61 -34.29 -21.73
CA TYR A 38 39.96 -34.05 -20.34
C TYR A 38 40.93 -35.10 -19.79
N TYR A 39 40.66 -36.38 -20.06
CA TYR A 39 41.50 -37.49 -19.64
C TYR A 39 42.91 -37.36 -20.21
N ASN A 40 43.05 -37.06 -21.51
CA ASN A 40 44.32 -36.83 -22.18
C ASN A 40 45.07 -35.59 -21.67
N LYS A 41 44.37 -34.56 -21.18
CA LYS A 41 44.96 -33.38 -20.52
C LYS A 41 45.45 -33.71 -19.10
N MET A 42 44.85 -34.70 -18.42
CA MET A 42 45.14 -35.11 -17.03
C MET A 42 46.18 -36.23 -16.91
N GLU A 43 46.46 -36.96 -17.98
CA GLU A 43 47.53 -37.96 -18.00
C GLU A 43 48.89 -37.24 -17.89
N PRO A 44 49.71 -37.50 -16.85
CA PRO A 44 51.06 -36.99 -16.83
C PRO A 44 51.77 -37.55 -18.06
N LYS A 45 52.25 -36.67 -18.95
CA LYS A 45 53.18 -37.07 -20.01
C LYS A 45 54.46 -37.58 -19.35
N ASP A 46 54.45 -38.85 -18.94
CA ASP A 46 55.65 -39.58 -18.59
C ASP A 46 56.49 -39.68 -19.85
N GLN A 47 57.46 -38.76 -19.93
CA GLN A 47 58.76 -38.90 -20.55
C GLN A 47 58.85 -40.01 -21.61
N VAL A 48 58.39 -39.68 -22.82
CA VAL A 48 58.89 -40.34 -24.02
C VAL A 48 60.41 -40.17 -24.01
N SER A 49 61.09 -41.28 -23.81
CA SER A 49 62.55 -41.39 -23.73
C SER A 49 63.16 -40.92 -25.05
N HIS A 50 63.61 -39.66 -25.08
CA HIS A 50 64.56 -39.21 -26.09
C HIS A 50 65.94 -39.73 -25.69
N LEU A 51 66.36 -40.83 -26.30
CA LEU A 51 67.76 -41.27 -26.32
C LEU A 51 68.60 -40.22 -27.03
N LEU A 52 69.41 -39.46 -26.29
CA LEU A 52 70.67 -38.86 -26.77
C LEU A 52 71.72 -38.87 -25.63
N PRO A 53 73.03 -38.91 -25.97
CA PRO A 53 74.08 -39.46 -25.11
C PRO A 53 74.79 -38.44 -24.22
N ASP A 54 75.38 -38.97 -23.15
CA ASP A 54 76.44 -38.48 -22.26
C ASP A 54 77.20 -37.21 -22.71
N ILE A 55 77.24 -36.18 -21.84
CA ILE A 55 78.46 -35.40 -21.57
C ILE A 55 78.51 -35.00 -20.08
N HIS A 56 79.70 -35.19 -19.52
CA HIS A 56 80.18 -35.06 -18.14
C HIS A 56 79.83 -33.80 -17.34
N GLY A 57 79.73 -33.99 -16.01
CA GLY A 57 80.82 -33.49 -15.14
C GLY A 57 80.44 -32.56 -13.99
N SER A 58 80.81 -32.99 -12.77
CA SER A 58 81.21 -32.17 -11.62
C SER A 58 80.07 -31.51 -10.81
N SER A 59 80.06 -31.46 -9.48
CA SER A 59 80.87 -31.99 -8.38
C SER A 59 80.13 -31.62 -7.09
N LEU A 60 80.13 -32.56 -6.13
CA LEU A 60 80.14 -32.39 -4.66
C LEU A 60 79.42 -31.18 -4.02
N ASP A 61 78.47 -31.44 -3.11
CA ASP A 61 78.83 -31.44 -1.69
C ASP A 61 77.83 -32.18 -0.77
N LEU A 62 78.38 -32.52 0.38
CA LEU A 62 78.07 -33.49 1.42
C LEU A 62 76.93 -33.08 2.37
N GLY A 63 76.19 -34.06 2.92
CA GLY A 63 75.32 -33.81 4.08
C GLY A 63 74.45 -34.98 4.49
N GLN A 64 74.89 -35.71 5.51
CA GLN A 64 74.31 -36.92 6.07
C GLN A 64 72.89 -36.74 6.66
N THR A 65 72.04 -37.77 6.58
CA THR A 65 71.58 -38.59 7.72
C THR A 65 70.40 -39.51 7.32
N ARG A 66 70.53 -40.80 7.63
CA ARG A 66 69.48 -41.85 7.59
C ARG A 66 68.47 -41.59 8.74
N PRO A 67 67.17 -41.96 8.65
CA PRO A 67 66.82 -43.39 8.77
C PRO A 67 65.54 -43.90 8.06
N ARG A 68 65.67 -45.16 7.62
CA ARG A 68 64.77 -46.30 7.89
C ARG A 68 63.35 -46.30 7.29
N ARG A 69 63.27 -47.07 6.20
CA ARG A 69 62.10 -47.76 5.64
C ARG A 69 61.07 -48.21 6.68
N LYS A 70 59.80 -47.90 6.39
CA LYS A 70 58.65 -48.74 6.74
C LYS A 70 57.78 -48.88 5.50
N SER A 71 57.92 -50.01 4.82
CA SER A 71 57.07 -50.41 3.71
C SER A 71 55.65 -50.62 4.24
N LYS A 72 54.68 -49.88 3.71
CA LYS A 72 53.26 -50.20 3.85
C LYS A 72 52.70 -50.33 2.44
N SER A 73 52.34 -51.56 2.08
CA SER A 73 51.85 -51.95 0.77
C SER A 73 50.65 -51.09 0.38
N ARG A 74 50.72 -50.42 -0.78
CA ARG A 74 49.51 -49.90 -1.41
C ARG A 74 48.98 -51.01 -2.30
N VAL A 75 47.90 -51.63 -1.83
CA VAL A 75 46.95 -52.35 -2.68
C VAL A 75 46.47 -51.31 -3.69
N ALA A 76 46.88 -51.47 -4.95
CA ALA A 76 46.33 -50.73 -6.07
C ALA A 76 44.90 -51.21 -6.25
N THR A 77 43.99 -50.61 -5.48
CA THR A 77 42.58 -50.62 -5.84
C THR A 77 42.50 -49.64 -7.00
N ASP A 78 42.18 -50.17 -8.16
CA ASP A 78 41.82 -49.45 -9.37
C ASP A 78 40.67 -48.50 -9.02
N ARG A 79 41.03 -47.32 -8.51
CA ARG A 79 40.09 -46.35 -7.99
C ARG A 79 39.68 -45.55 -9.20
N PHE A 80 38.70 -46.06 -9.93
CA PHE A 80 37.97 -45.27 -10.92
C PHE A 80 37.62 -43.94 -10.27
N PHE A 81 38.30 -42.88 -10.68
CA PHE A 81 37.98 -41.52 -10.26
C PHE A 81 36.68 -41.15 -10.96
N VAL A 82 35.56 -41.56 -10.38
CA VAL A 82 34.24 -41.16 -10.85
C VAL A 82 34.11 -39.67 -10.57
N LEU A 83 34.14 -38.86 -11.63
CA LEU A 83 33.89 -37.44 -11.53
C LEU A 83 32.52 -37.21 -10.89
N THR A 84 32.47 -36.31 -9.89
CA THR A 84 31.20 -35.89 -9.33
C THR A 84 30.37 -35.17 -10.39
N VAL A 85 29.05 -35.12 -10.20
CA VAL A 85 28.14 -34.41 -11.12
C VAL A 85 28.58 -32.94 -11.28
N GLU A 86 29.05 -32.33 -10.20
CA GLU A 86 29.61 -30.98 -10.19
C GLU A 86 30.86 -30.86 -11.06
N GLN A 87 31.84 -31.77 -10.90
CA GLN A 87 33.05 -31.79 -11.74
C GLN A 87 32.75 -32.05 -13.22
N LYS A 88 31.74 -32.87 -13.53
CA LYS A 88 31.28 -33.11 -14.91
C LYS A 88 30.63 -31.86 -15.50
N ASN A 89 29.81 -31.14 -14.72
CA ASN A 89 29.22 -29.88 -15.13
C ASN A 89 30.30 -28.81 -15.37
N ASP A 90 31.29 -28.70 -14.49
CA ASP A 90 32.40 -27.75 -14.64
C ASP A 90 33.24 -28.05 -15.88
N LEU A 91 33.40 -29.33 -16.23
CA LEU A 91 34.11 -29.73 -17.42
C LEU A 91 33.29 -29.46 -18.69
N ALA A 92 32.01 -29.80 -18.68
CA ALA A 92 31.09 -29.51 -19.78
C ALA A 92 31.00 -27.99 -20.04
N GLN A 93 30.98 -27.18 -18.97
CA GLN A 93 30.99 -25.73 -19.06
C GLN A 93 32.30 -25.21 -19.68
N ARG A 94 33.45 -25.72 -19.24
CA ARG A 94 34.76 -25.34 -19.81
C ARG A 94 34.88 -25.70 -21.29
N GLU A 95 34.47 -26.90 -21.69
CA GLU A 95 34.55 -27.32 -23.10
C GLU A 95 33.52 -26.58 -23.97
N LEU A 96 32.37 -26.19 -23.40
CA LEU A 96 31.42 -25.29 -24.05
C LEU A 96 32.03 -23.90 -24.26
N ASP A 97 32.78 -23.38 -23.30
CA ASP A 97 33.45 -22.08 -23.43
C ASP A 97 34.65 -22.13 -24.40
N GLU A 98 35.47 -23.20 -24.36
CA GLU A 98 36.55 -23.46 -25.34
C GLU A 98 35.99 -23.56 -26.77
N THR A 99 34.92 -24.33 -26.99
CA THR A 99 34.30 -24.46 -28.32
C THR A 99 33.68 -23.15 -28.82
N LYS A 100 33.10 -22.33 -27.93
CA LYS A 100 32.64 -20.98 -28.30
C LYS A 100 33.79 -20.10 -28.76
N GLU A 101 34.93 -20.12 -28.05
CA GLU A 101 36.11 -19.36 -28.41
C GLU A 101 36.69 -19.82 -29.76
N GLU A 102 36.76 -21.14 -29.99
CA GLU A 102 37.18 -21.73 -31.27
C GLU A 102 36.25 -21.32 -32.43
N ILE A 103 34.94 -21.33 -32.21
CA ILE A 103 33.94 -20.89 -33.20
C ILE A 103 34.16 -19.41 -33.52
N GLN A 104 34.30 -18.56 -32.50
CA GLN A 104 34.52 -17.12 -32.68
C GLN A 104 35.82 -16.85 -33.45
N GLN A 105 36.92 -17.50 -33.06
CA GLN A 105 38.20 -17.35 -33.75
C GLN A 105 38.12 -17.81 -35.21
N THR A 106 37.43 -18.91 -35.48
CA THR A 106 37.22 -19.42 -36.85
C THR A 106 36.37 -18.45 -37.68
N GLN A 107 35.34 -17.85 -37.09
CA GLN A 107 34.52 -16.83 -37.73
C GLN A 107 35.36 -15.59 -38.08
N GLU A 108 36.10 -15.03 -37.12
CA GLU A 108 36.97 -13.86 -37.35
C GLU A 108 38.01 -14.13 -38.45
N ASN A 109 38.64 -15.30 -38.44
CA ASN A 109 39.61 -15.68 -39.47
C ASN A 109 38.95 -15.83 -40.85
N SER A 110 37.77 -16.47 -40.90
CA SER A 110 37.01 -16.63 -42.14
C SER A 110 36.60 -15.28 -42.73
N GLU A 111 36.13 -14.35 -41.90
CA GLU A 111 35.77 -12.99 -42.31
C GLU A 111 36.97 -12.23 -42.87
N ARG A 112 38.13 -12.28 -42.18
CA ARG A 112 39.38 -11.66 -42.68
C ARG A 112 39.78 -12.22 -44.04
N ILE A 113 39.67 -13.53 -44.23
CA ILE A 113 39.98 -14.20 -45.50
C ILE A 113 39.01 -13.75 -46.60
N ILE A 114 37.70 -13.74 -46.31
CA ILE A 114 36.67 -13.30 -47.27
C ILE A 114 36.92 -11.84 -47.69
N GLN A 115 37.18 -10.94 -46.74
CA GLN A 115 37.47 -9.54 -47.04
C GLN A 115 38.72 -9.39 -47.91
N ASN A 116 39.76 -10.19 -47.67
CA ASN A 116 40.96 -10.18 -48.50
C ASN A 116 40.66 -10.65 -49.93
N TYR A 117 39.94 -11.76 -50.10
CA TYR A 117 39.56 -12.24 -51.43
C TYR A 117 38.66 -11.26 -52.18
N GLN A 118 37.74 -10.58 -51.49
CA GLN A 118 36.94 -9.50 -52.07
C GLN A 118 37.82 -8.36 -52.58
N ALA A 119 38.77 -7.89 -51.76
CA ALA A 119 39.71 -6.84 -52.17
C ALA A 119 40.56 -7.24 -53.38
N VAL A 120 41.06 -8.49 -53.41
CA VAL A 120 41.84 -9.02 -54.55
C VAL A 120 40.99 -9.12 -55.81
N MET A 121 39.74 -9.58 -55.72
CA MET A 121 38.84 -9.66 -56.88
C MET A 121 38.51 -8.27 -57.42
N GLU A 122 38.24 -7.30 -56.55
CA GLU A 122 38.00 -5.91 -56.95
C GLU A 122 39.23 -5.29 -57.64
N GLU A 123 40.42 -5.51 -57.10
CA GLU A 123 41.68 -5.06 -57.72
C GLU A 123 41.87 -5.68 -59.10
N ALA A 124 41.67 -7.00 -59.23
CA ALA A 124 41.80 -7.70 -60.50
C ALA A 124 40.78 -7.19 -61.54
N ALA A 125 39.55 -6.89 -61.13
CA ALA A 125 38.52 -6.32 -62.01
C ALA A 125 38.93 -4.93 -62.53
N ILE A 126 39.50 -4.08 -61.66
CA ILE A 126 40.00 -2.76 -62.04
C ILE A 126 41.18 -2.90 -63.02
N GLN A 127 42.16 -3.74 -62.68
CA GLN A 127 43.33 -3.98 -63.54
C GLN A 127 42.90 -4.52 -64.93
N TRP A 128 41.94 -5.43 -64.97
CA TRP A 128 41.42 -5.97 -66.22
C TRP A 128 40.77 -4.89 -67.09
N ALA A 129 39.95 -4.02 -66.49
CA ALA A 129 39.33 -2.90 -67.19
C ALA A 129 40.39 -1.93 -67.75
N ASP A 130 41.43 -1.63 -66.97
CA ASP A 130 42.53 -0.76 -67.37
C ASP A 130 43.36 -1.36 -68.52
N ILE A 131 43.69 -2.67 -68.45
CA ILE A 131 44.40 -3.38 -69.53
C ILE A 131 43.58 -3.36 -70.82
N LYS A 132 42.29 -3.67 -70.73
CA LYS A 132 41.38 -3.68 -71.90
C LYS A 132 41.32 -2.29 -72.55
N LYS A 133 41.22 -1.23 -71.74
CA LYS A 133 41.24 0.15 -72.21
C LYS A 133 42.59 0.52 -72.82
N ALA A 134 43.70 0.14 -72.19
CA ALA A 134 45.05 0.38 -72.69
C ALA A 134 45.28 -0.31 -74.04
N MET A 135 44.84 -1.56 -74.19
CA MET A 135 44.92 -2.31 -75.45
C MET A 135 44.10 -1.65 -76.56
N SER A 136 42.84 -1.26 -76.27
CA SER A 136 41.99 -0.54 -77.23
C SER A 136 42.64 0.78 -77.67
N ASN A 137 43.17 1.55 -76.73
CA ASN A 137 43.81 2.83 -77.04
C ASN A 137 45.10 2.64 -77.84
N PHE A 138 45.93 1.66 -77.48
CA PHE A 138 47.13 1.35 -78.24
C PHE A 138 46.82 0.94 -79.69
N ASN A 139 45.80 0.09 -79.89
CA ASN A 139 45.38 -0.30 -81.23
C ASN A 139 44.90 0.90 -82.07
N LYS A 140 44.14 1.82 -81.47
CA LYS A 140 43.64 3.03 -82.14
C LYS A 140 44.76 4.04 -82.42
N ASP A 141 45.52 4.39 -81.40
CA ASP A 141 46.44 5.54 -81.43
C ASP A 141 47.76 5.19 -82.11
N ILE A 142 48.19 3.92 -82.00
CA ILE A 142 49.48 3.44 -82.51
C ILE A 142 49.29 2.57 -83.74
N ILE A 143 48.65 1.40 -83.63
CA ILE A 143 48.59 0.42 -84.74
C ILE A 143 47.85 1.01 -85.95
N GLN A 144 46.65 1.56 -85.76
CA GLN A 144 45.86 2.10 -86.86
C GLN A 144 46.48 3.38 -87.46
N THR A 145 47.18 4.19 -86.65
CA THR A 145 47.86 5.40 -87.11
C THR A 145 49.11 5.08 -87.94
N ILE A 146 49.92 4.13 -87.49
CA ILE A 146 51.14 3.69 -88.19
C ILE A 146 50.78 2.98 -89.49
N SER A 147 49.73 2.16 -89.50
CA SER A 147 49.25 1.50 -90.72
C SER A 147 48.84 2.49 -91.84
N LYS A 148 48.44 3.72 -91.49
CA LYS A 148 48.02 4.75 -92.45
C LYS A 148 49.19 5.60 -92.97
N LYS A 149 50.32 5.69 -92.25
CA LYS A 149 51.49 6.50 -92.61
C LYS A 149 52.70 5.60 -92.85
N LYS A 150 53.01 5.30 -94.12
CA LYS A 150 54.17 4.46 -94.48
C LYS A 150 55.49 5.21 -94.23
N GLY A 151 56.24 4.80 -93.19
CA GLY A 151 57.60 5.28 -92.90
C GLY A 151 58.12 4.80 -91.54
N SER A 152 59.26 4.10 -91.52
CA SER A 152 59.81 3.45 -90.31
C SER A 152 60.14 4.43 -89.18
N VAL A 153 60.66 5.61 -89.51
CA VAL A 153 61.07 6.63 -88.52
C VAL A 153 59.87 7.26 -87.80
N VAL A 154 58.79 7.54 -88.54
CA VAL A 154 57.54 8.09 -87.99
C VAL A 154 56.85 7.06 -87.08
N ALA A 155 56.95 5.77 -87.41
CA ALA A 155 56.43 4.69 -86.60
C ALA A 155 57.15 4.57 -85.25
N SER A 156 58.48 4.57 -85.26
CA SER A 156 59.28 4.49 -84.02
C SER A 156 59.07 5.70 -83.12
N GLU A 157 59.00 6.90 -83.68
CA GLU A 157 58.80 8.13 -82.90
C GLU A 157 57.42 8.16 -82.23
N LYS A 158 56.37 7.67 -82.91
CA LYS A 158 55.01 7.62 -82.35
C LYS A 158 54.92 6.63 -81.18
N VAL A 159 55.60 5.49 -81.28
CA VAL A 159 55.70 4.51 -80.18
C VAL A 159 56.45 5.10 -79.00
N LEU A 160 57.57 5.79 -79.24
CA LEU A 160 58.36 6.42 -78.18
C LEU A 160 57.53 7.45 -77.39
N ARG A 161 56.87 8.38 -78.09
CA ARG A 161 56.00 9.39 -77.43
C ARG A 161 54.88 8.75 -76.61
N TYR A 162 54.28 7.65 -77.10
CA TYR A 162 53.26 6.92 -76.35
C TYR A 162 53.83 6.31 -75.06
N LEU A 163 55.02 5.72 -75.11
CA LEU A 163 55.68 5.16 -73.93
C LEU A 163 56.02 6.26 -72.90
N GLU A 164 56.53 7.40 -73.37
CA GLU A 164 56.82 8.57 -72.51
C GLU A 164 55.55 9.10 -71.84
N GLU A 165 54.47 9.30 -72.60
CA GLU A 165 53.18 9.74 -72.08
C GLU A 165 52.59 8.73 -71.08
N LYS A 166 52.75 7.43 -71.32
CA LYS A 166 52.34 6.38 -70.37
C LYS A 166 53.17 6.38 -69.10
N ASN A 167 54.48 6.60 -69.20
CA ASN A 167 55.34 6.71 -68.02
C ASN A 167 54.95 7.95 -67.19
N HIS A 168 54.74 9.10 -67.83
CA HIS A 168 54.30 10.32 -67.13
C HIS A 168 52.94 10.15 -66.43
N ASN A 169 51.99 9.47 -67.08
CA ASN A 169 50.70 9.14 -66.48
C ASN A 169 50.82 8.18 -65.29
N ARG A 170 51.72 7.19 -65.37
CA ARG A 170 52.02 6.27 -64.25
C ARG A 170 52.62 7.02 -63.07
N ASP A 171 53.55 7.94 -63.31
CA ASP A 171 54.15 8.76 -62.24
C ASP A 171 53.11 9.66 -61.58
N SER A 172 52.24 10.29 -62.38
CA SER A 172 51.12 11.08 -61.87
C SER A 172 50.15 10.26 -61.03
N MET A 173 49.86 9.01 -61.43
CA MET A 173 49.01 8.11 -60.67
C MET A 173 49.67 7.67 -59.35
N LYS A 174 50.98 7.38 -59.40
CA LYS A 174 51.77 7.03 -58.22
C LYS A 174 51.70 8.12 -57.15
N GLU A 175 51.85 9.39 -57.55
CA GLU A 175 51.76 10.51 -56.61
C GLU A 175 50.34 10.66 -56.04
N LYS A 176 49.29 10.52 -56.86
CA LYS A 176 47.90 10.52 -56.39
C LYS A 176 47.63 9.41 -55.36
N LEU A 177 48.09 8.18 -55.64
CA LEU A 177 47.93 7.06 -54.72
C LEU A 177 48.70 7.27 -53.41
N ARG A 178 49.91 7.83 -53.49
CA ARG A 178 50.71 8.19 -52.31
C ARG A 178 49.95 9.17 -51.41
N LEU A 179 49.48 10.30 -51.96
CA LEU A 179 48.72 11.31 -51.20
C LEU A 179 47.44 10.72 -50.58
N LYS A 180 46.74 9.85 -51.31
CA LYS A 180 45.55 9.16 -50.80
C LYS A 180 45.89 8.18 -49.67
N ASN A 181 47.01 7.46 -49.77
CA ASN A 181 47.50 6.57 -48.73
C ASN A 181 47.84 7.35 -47.44
N ASP A 182 48.52 8.49 -47.57
CA ASP A 182 48.86 9.35 -46.44
C ASP A 182 47.60 9.92 -45.76
N SER A 183 46.60 10.34 -46.56
CA SER A 183 45.30 10.79 -46.05
C SER A 183 44.55 9.69 -45.29
N LEU A 184 44.48 8.48 -45.86
CA LEU A 184 43.83 7.33 -45.22
C LEU A 184 44.55 6.91 -43.92
N LYS A 185 45.89 6.98 -43.87
CA LYS A 185 46.66 6.73 -42.64
C LYS A 185 46.28 7.72 -41.53
N VAL A 186 46.12 9.01 -41.85
CA VAL A 186 45.67 10.02 -40.89
C VAL A 186 44.24 9.75 -40.42
N GLN A 187 43.32 9.42 -41.34
CA GLN A 187 41.94 9.06 -40.97
C GLN A 187 41.88 7.83 -40.07
N LYS A 188 42.64 6.78 -40.39
CA LYS A 188 42.78 5.58 -39.55
C LYS A 188 43.23 5.94 -38.14
N LYS A 189 44.29 6.74 -38.00
CA LYS A 189 44.79 7.18 -36.70
C LYS A 189 43.74 7.97 -35.92
N LYS A 190 42.99 8.87 -36.58
CA LYS A 190 41.90 9.63 -35.95
C LYS A 190 40.78 8.72 -35.45
N LEU A 191 40.34 7.76 -36.26
CA LEU A 191 39.29 6.81 -35.88
C LEU A 191 39.75 5.91 -34.73
N GLN A 192 40.99 5.43 -34.77
CA GLN A 192 41.58 4.65 -33.67
C GLN A 192 41.62 5.45 -32.36
N LEU A 193 41.97 6.74 -32.41
CA LEU A 193 41.94 7.60 -31.22
C LEU A 193 40.52 7.82 -30.70
N GLN A 194 39.54 8.02 -31.59
CA GLN A 194 38.14 8.15 -31.21
C GLN A 194 37.59 6.86 -30.59
N LEU A 195 37.96 5.70 -31.14
CA LEU A 195 37.63 4.40 -30.56
C LEU A 195 38.19 4.29 -29.14
N LYS A 196 39.48 4.60 -28.97
CA LYS A 196 40.14 4.55 -27.66
C LYS A 196 39.51 5.50 -26.65
N GLN A 197 39.16 6.72 -27.04
CA GLN A 197 38.44 7.66 -26.17
C GLN A 197 37.04 7.16 -25.79
N LYS A 198 36.36 6.46 -26.70
CA LYS A 198 35.05 5.86 -26.42
C LYS A 198 35.17 4.64 -25.51
N GLU A 199 36.24 3.86 -25.64
CA GLU A 199 36.57 2.75 -24.75
C GLU A 199 36.95 3.27 -23.35
N GLU A 200 37.79 4.29 -23.24
CA GLU A 200 38.16 4.96 -21.97
C GLU A 200 36.94 5.67 -21.33
N MET A 201 35.99 6.19 -22.13
CA MET A 201 34.70 6.68 -21.62
C MET A 201 33.76 5.56 -21.17
N GLY A 202 33.91 4.36 -21.75
CA GLY A 202 33.29 3.12 -21.25
C GLY A 202 33.94 2.63 -19.96
N GLU A 203 35.24 2.85 -19.76
CA GLU A 203 35.92 2.63 -18.48
C GLU A 203 35.47 3.62 -17.40
N ALA A 204 34.88 4.77 -17.73
CA ALA A 204 34.30 5.66 -16.70
C ALA A 204 32.97 5.14 -16.11
N LEU A 205 32.33 4.16 -16.76
CA LEU A 205 31.13 3.49 -16.25
C LEU A 205 31.48 2.00 -16.08
N HIS A 206 32.08 1.63 -14.94
CA HIS A 206 32.41 0.23 -14.72
C HIS A 206 31.12 -0.60 -14.69
N GLU A 207 31.15 -1.80 -15.28
CA GLU A 207 30.07 -2.79 -15.12
C GLU A 207 29.74 -2.98 -13.63
N VAL A 208 30.76 -2.89 -12.76
CA VAL A 208 30.62 -2.91 -11.30
C VAL A 208 29.72 -1.78 -10.79
N ASP A 209 29.85 -0.55 -11.29
CA ASP A 209 28.99 0.58 -10.88
C ASP A 209 27.54 0.35 -11.33
N PHE A 210 27.36 -0.23 -12.52
CA PHE A 210 26.03 -0.55 -13.03
C PHE A 210 25.36 -1.68 -12.22
N GLN A 211 26.13 -2.69 -11.85
CA GLN A 211 25.67 -3.75 -10.96
C GLN A 211 25.41 -3.22 -9.54
N GLN A 212 26.24 -2.32 -9.02
CA GLN A 212 26.00 -1.65 -7.75
C GLN A 212 24.69 -0.86 -7.77
N LEU A 213 24.44 -0.07 -8.83
CA LEU A 213 23.20 0.68 -8.97
C LEU A 213 21.96 -0.23 -9.02
N LYS A 214 22.07 -1.39 -9.69
CA LYS A 214 20.99 -2.41 -9.69
C LYS A 214 20.75 -2.96 -8.30
N ILE A 215 21.81 -3.27 -7.54
CA ILE A 215 21.71 -3.78 -6.17
C ILE A 215 21.07 -2.72 -5.27
N GLU A 216 21.53 -1.46 -5.34
CA GLU A 216 20.97 -0.36 -4.55
C GLU A 216 19.49 -0.14 -4.87
N ASN A 217 19.12 -0.15 -6.15
CA ASN A 217 17.73 -0.02 -6.57
C ASN A 217 16.86 -1.18 -6.04
N ALA A 218 17.34 -2.42 -6.14
CA ALA A 218 16.65 -3.58 -5.57
C ALA A 218 16.46 -3.45 -4.05
N GLN A 219 17.49 -2.99 -3.32
CA GLN A 219 17.40 -2.76 -1.88
C GLN A 219 16.43 -1.62 -1.53
N PHE A 220 16.37 -0.55 -2.33
CA PHE A 220 15.39 0.52 -2.11
C PHE A 220 13.96 0.07 -2.38
N LEU A 221 13.74 -0.74 -3.42
CA LEU A 221 12.43 -1.33 -3.69
C LEU A 221 11.97 -2.23 -2.54
N GLU A 222 12.85 -3.09 -2.03
CA GLU A 222 12.53 -3.95 -0.88
C GLU A 222 12.18 -3.13 0.37
N LYS A 223 12.94 -2.07 0.67
CA LYS A 223 12.62 -1.13 1.76
C LYS A 223 11.29 -0.43 1.56
N ILE A 224 10.97 -0.02 0.32
CA ILE A 224 9.67 0.60 0.00
C ILE A 224 8.54 -0.40 0.27
N ASP A 225 8.70 -1.64 -0.17
CA ASP A 225 7.70 -2.69 0.03
C ASP A 225 7.52 -3.05 1.51
N GLU A 226 8.59 -3.09 2.31
CA GLU A 226 8.52 -3.22 3.75
C GLU A 226 7.72 -2.08 4.38
N ARG A 227 8.05 -0.82 4.07
CA ARG A 227 7.31 0.33 4.63
C ARG A 227 5.86 0.37 4.18
N ASN A 228 5.56 -0.08 2.96
CA ASN A 228 4.19 -0.20 2.47
C ASN A 228 3.40 -1.26 3.23
N ARG A 229 4.02 -2.41 3.55
CA ARG A 229 3.43 -3.44 4.39
C ARG A 229 3.14 -2.93 5.81
N ASP A 230 4.11 -2.24 6.42
CA ASP A 230 3.94 -1.62 7.75
C ASP A 230 2.81 -0.58 7.76
N LEU A 231 2.77 0.28 6.73
CA LEU A 231 1.73 1.30 6.58
C LEU A 231 0.34 0.66 6.44
N LEU A 232 0.22 -0.43 5.69
CA LEU A 232 -1.03 -1.15 5.54
C LEU A 232 -1.49 -1.77 6.88
N GLN A 233 -0.58 -2.39 7.61
CA GLN A 233 -0.87 -2.95 8.94
C GLN A 233 -1.31 -1.87 9.93
N LEU A 234 -0.63 -0.72 9.94
CA LEU A 234 -0.99 0.43 10.76
C LEU A 234 -2.37 0.98 10.38
N LYS A 235 -2.70 1.08 9.09
CA LYS A 235 -4.03 1.51 8.62
C LYS A 235 -5.14 0.56 9.09
N LEU A 236 -4.93 -0.75 8.99
CA LEU A 236 -5.89 -1.75 9.47
C LEU A 236 -6.08 -1.63 10.99
N THR A 237 -4.98 -1.51 11.73
CA THR A 237 -5.02 -1.35 13.19
C THR A 237 -5.73 -0.06 13.59
N ALA A 238 -5.44 1.07 12.93
CA ALA A 238 -6.10 2.35 13.14
C ALA A 238 -7.61 2.29 12.81
N GLY A 239 -7.99 1.58 11.76
CA GLY A 239 -9.39 1.33 11.42
C GLY A 239 -10.12 0.55 12.51
N ASN A 240 -9.51 -0.54 12.99
CA ASN A 240 -10.07 -1.37 14.05
C ASN A 240 -10.19 -0.61 15.38
N THR A 241 -9.16 0.15 15.78
CA THR A 241 -9.20 0.95 17.01
C THR A 241 -10.25 2.05 16.91
N LEU A 242 -10.43 2.67 15.75
CA LEU A 242 -11.50 3.66 15.52
C LEU A 242 -12.90 3.03 15.63
N GLN A 243 -13.10 1.82 15.10
CA GLN A 243 -14.38 1.10 15.26
C GLN A 243 -14.67 0.80 16.74
N ILE A 244 -13.67 0.30 17.48
CA ILE A 244 -13.79 0.03 18.91
C ILE A 244 -14.10 1.33 19.68
N LEU A 245 -13.36 2.41 19.41
CA LEU A 245 -13.57 3.71 20.03
C LEU A 245 -15.00 4.23 19.78
N ASN A 246 -15.50 4.15 18.55
CA ASN A 246 -16.87 4.55 18.22
C ASN A 246 -17.92 3.67 18.91
N SER A 247 -17.62 2.39 19.15
CA SER A 247 -18.51 1.52 19.94
C SER A 247 -18.59 1.97 21.40
N TYR A 248 -17.46 2.30 22.03
CA TYR A 248 -17.41 2.79 23.40
C TYR A 248 -18.00 4.18 23.54
N LYS A 249 -17.79 5.07 22.57
CA LYS A 249 -18.42 6.39 22.52
C LYS A 249 -19.95 6.28 22.53
N ARG A 250 -20.52 5.37 21.73
CA ARG A 250 -21.97 5.10 21.73
C ARG A 250 -22.46 4.53 23.06
N LYS A 251 -21.75 3.55 23.63
CA LYS A 251 -22.08 3.00 24.97
C LYS A 251 -22.09 4.08 26.05
N LEU A 252 -21.07 4.95 26.05
CA LEU A 252 -20.97 6.06 26.98
C LEU A 252 -22.13 7.04 26.80
N GLN A 253 -22.42 7.47 25.58
CA GLN A 253 -23.55 8.37 25.29
C GLN A 253 -24.88 7.79 25.78
N ASN A 254 -25.12 6.50 25.54
CA ASN A 254 -26.32 5.81 26.02
C ASN A 254 -26.39 5.76 27.55
N ALA A 255 -25.28 5.45 28.22
CA ALA A 255 -25.21 5.42 29.68
C ALA A 255 -25.43 6.82 30.29
N THR A 256 -24.82 7.86 29.70
CA THR A 256 -25.03 9.25 30.13
C THR A 256 -26.47 9.69 29.94
N ALA A 257 -27.10 9.36 28.80
CA ALA A 257 -28.51 9.66 28.56
C ALA A 257 -29.43 8.92 29.55
N ALA A 258 -29.14 7.65 29.85
CA ALA A 258 -29.87 6.88 30.85
C ALA A 258 -29.73 7.48 32.26
N ALA A 259 -28.51 7.86 32.65
CA ALA A 259 -28.25 8.53 33.92
C ALA A 259 -29.03 9.85 34.04
N ALA A 260 -29.06 10.66 32.98
CA ALA A 260 -29.84 11.91 32.95
C ALA A 260 -31.34 11.66 33.12
N ARG A 261 -31.89 10.63 32.46
CA ARG A 261 -33.30 10.23 32.66
C ARG A 261 -33.56 9.78 34.09
N LEU A 262 -32.71 8.91 34.64
CA LEU A 262 -32.86 8.43 36.01
C LEU A 262 -32.78 9.57 37.03
N MET A 263 -31.90 10.55 36.83
CA MET A 263 -31.85 11.74 37.71
C MET A 263 -33.15 12.54 37.67
N LYS A 264 -33.75 12.73 36.48
CA LYS A 264 -35.05 13.38 36.33
C LYS A 264 -36.17 12.57 37.01
N ASP A 265 -36.18 11.26 36.83
CA ASP A 265 -37.15 10.38 37.47
C ASP A 265 -37.02 10.41 39.00
N ILE A 266 -35.79 10.45 39.52
CA ILE A 266 -35.52 10.57 40.96
C ILE A 266 -36.03 11.91 41.49
N SER A 267 -35.79 13.02 40.78
CA SER A 267 -36.28 14.34 41.23
C SER A 267 -37.80 14.38 41.24
N GLN A 268 -38.46 13.88 40.20
CA GLN A 268 -39.92 13.79 40.12
C GLN A 268 -40.51 12.92 41.23
N ARG A 269 -39.90 11.76 41.52
CA ARG A 269 -40.35 10.89 42.62
C ARG A 269 -40.17 11.54 43.99
N LYS A 270 -39.09 12.30 44.21
CA LYS A 270 -38.88 13.06 45.46
C LYS A 270 -39.95 14.12 45.65
N GLU A 271 -40.28 14.89 44.61
CA GLU A 271 -41.34 15.90 44.67
C GLU A 271 -42.72 15.27 44.96
N LEU A 272 -43.02 14.13 44.35
CA LEU A 272 -44.27 13.41 44.62
C LEU A 272 -44.32 12.89 46.06
N LEU A 273 -43.21 12.33 46.54
CA LEU A 273 -43.09 11.83 47.91
C LEU A 273 -43.32 12.96 48.92
N GLU A 274 -42.72 14.12 48.71
CA GLU A 274 -42.91 15.29 49.58
C GLU A 274 -44.38 15.75 49.60
N LYS A 275 -45.08 15.70 48.45
CA LYS A 275 -46.53 16.01 48.39
C LYS A 275 -47.35 14.98 49.17
N MET A 276 -47.08 13.70 48.99
CA MET A 276 -47.78 12.63 49.71
C MET A 276 -47.53 12.70 51.22
N GLU A 277 -46.32 13.02 51.66
CA GLU A 277 -46.01 13.23 53.09
C GLU A 277 -46.85 14.38 53.66
N ARG A 278 -46.92 15.52 52.95
CA ARG A 278 -47.77 16.65 53.33
C ARG A 278 -49.26 16.26 53.39
N GLU A 279 -49.77 15.58 52.37
CA GLU A 279 -51.15 15.09 52.36
C GLU A 279 -51.42 14.09 53.50
N THR A 280 -50.46 13.21 53.80
CA THR A 280 -50.58 12.24 54.90
C THR A 280 -50.70 12.97 56.25
N THR A 281 -49.86 13.98 56.50
CA THR A 281 -49.96 14.78 57.74
C THR A 281 -51.31 15.49 57.87
N LEU A 282 -51.83 16.07 56.78
CA LEU A 282 -53.14 16.72 56.78
C LEU A 282 -54.27 15.72 57.07
N VAL A 283 -54.25 14.56 56.41
CA VAL A 283 -55.26 13.51 56.62
C VAL A 283 -55.19 12.97 58.05
N GLU A 284 -53.99 12.84 58.64
CA GLU A 284 -53.83 12.44 60.04
C GLU A 284 -54.41 13.48 61.02
N GLU A 285 -54.20 14.77 60.78
CA GLU A 285 -54.81 15.86 61.55
C GLU A 285 -56.34 15.85 61.43
N GLU A 286 -56.87 15.77 60.21
CA GLU A 286 -58.29 15.67 59.94
C GLU A 286 -58.90 14.44 60.63
N ARG A 287 -58.25 13.28 60.51
CA ARG A 287 -58.66 12.05 61.20
C ARG A 287 -58.68 12.24 62.71
N ALA A 288 -57.66 12.85 63.31
CA ALA A 288 -57.60 13.10 64.75
C ALA A 288 -58.73 14.03 65.22
N THR A 289 -59.05 15.07 64.46
CA THR A 289 -60.18 15.96 64.78
C THR A 289 -61.52 15.24 64.67
N ALA A 290 -61.73 14.45 63.62
CA ALA A 290 -62.93 13.65 63.42
C ALA A 290 -63.10 12.59 64.52
N GLU A 291 -62.01 11.90 64.91
CA GLU A 291 -62.01 10.95 66.03
C GLU A 291 -62.36 11.63 67.36
N ARG A 292 -61.86 12.85 67.62
CA ARG A 292 -62.20 13.63 68.81
C ARG A 292 -63.69 13.96 68.86
N VAL A 293 -64.26 14.45 67.74
CA VAL A 293 -65.69 14.77 67.64
C VAL A 293 -66.53 13.49 67.78
N ASN A 294 -66.13 12.39 67.15
CA ASN A 294 -66.83 11.11 67.25
C ASN A 294 -66.87 10.60 68.71
N LYS A 295 -65.75 10.70 69.43
CA LYS A 295 -65.67 10.38 70.87
C LYS A 295 -66.63 11.24 71.69
N GLN A 296 -66.65 12.56 71.45
CA GLN A 296 -67.57 13.48 72.13
C GLN A 296 -69.05 13.15 71.87
N LEU A 297 -69.42 12.89 70.61
CA LEU A 297 -70.80 12.52 70.25
C LEU A 297 -71.20 11.18 70.86
N ARG A 298 -70.30 10.18 70.88
CA ARG A 298 -70.54 8.91 71.56
C ARG A 298 -70.76 9.09 73.07
N GLN A 299 -70.00 9.98 73.69
CA GLN A 299 -70.17 10.32 75.10
C GLN A 299 -71.51 11.03 75.35
N GLN A 300 -71.88 12.02 74.52
CA GLN A 300 -73.18 12.67 74.61
C GLN A 300 -74.33 11.67 74.44
N LEU A 301 -74.20 10.72 73.50
CA LEU A 301 -75.19 9.66 73.31
C LEU A 301 -75.25 8.71 74.52
N SER A 302 -74.10 8.38 75.13
CA SER A 302 -74.06 7.55 76.34
C SER A 302 -74.60 8.26 77.57
N ASP A 303 -74.50 9.59 77.64
CA ASP A 303 -74.99 10.42 78.74
C ASP A 303 -76.46 10.81 78.56
N TYR A 304 -76.96 10.77 77.33
CA TYR A 304 -78.35 11.06 77.00
C TYR A 304 -79.30 10.07 77.71
N ARG A 305 -80.22 10.61 78.51
CA ARG A 305 -81.29 9.86 79.16
C ARG A 305 -82.62 10.52 78.80
N VAL A 306 -83.54 9.74 78.25
CA VAL A 306 -84.91 10.20 78.01
C VAL A 306 -85.65 10.27 79.34
N PRO A 307 -86.13 11.44 79.79
CA PRO A 307 -86.94 11.53 80.99
C PRO A 307 -88.20 10.67 80.83
N PRO A 308 -88.64 9.94 81.87
CA PRO A 308 -89.91 9.20 81.81
C PRO A 308 -91.06 10.12 81.38
N VAL A 309 -91.90 9.65 80.44
CA VAL A 309 -92.95 10.47 79.78
C VAL A 309 -93.80 11.23 80.79
N LEU A 310 -94.18 10.59 81.89
CA LEU A 310 -94.96 11.23 82.94
C LEU A 310 -94.23 12.40 83.61
N LYS A 311 -92.92 12.31 83.86
CA LYS A 311 -92.14 13.43 84.43
C LYS A 311 -92.04 14.59 83.44
N TYR A 312 -91.88 14.31 82.15
CA TYR A 312 -91.86 15.35 81.12
C TYR A 312 -93.21 16.06 81.01
N VAL A 313 -94.32 15.30 80.98
CA VAL A 313 -95.67 15.86 80.90
C VAL A 313 -95.99 16.70 82.13
N THR A 314 -95.69 16.23 83.34
CA THR A 314 -95.95 17.03 84.56
C THR A 314 -95.12 18.30 84.60
N GLN A 315 -93.83 18.24 84.22
CA GLN A 315 -93.00 19.43 84.11
C GLN A 315 -93.51 20.39 83.03
N LYS A 316 -94.01 19.88 81.89
CA LYS A 316 -94.53 20.74 80.82
C LYS A 316 -95.86 21.38 81.18
N MET A 317 -96.73 20.66 81.90
CA MET A 317 -97.95 21.24 82.48
C MET A 317 -97.62 22.31 83.50
N ALA A 318 -96.68 22.07 84.42
CA ALA A 318 -96.23 23.08 85.37
C ALA A 318 -95.65 24.31 84.67
N MET A 319 -94.92 24.12 83.56
CA MET A 319 -94.39 25.22 82.75
C MET A 319 -95.51 26.02 82.08
N PHE A 320 -96.54 25.35 81.56
CA PHE A 320 -97.73 25.99 81.00
C PHE A 320 -98.58 26.73 82.05
N GLU A 321 -98.74 26.15 83.24
CA GLU A 321 -99.42 26.79 84.36
C GLU A 321 -98.68 28.04 84.82
N LEU A 322 -97.35 27.98 84.90
CA LEU A 322 -96.51 29.15 85.18
C LEU A 322 -96.64 30.21 84.09
N GLU A 323 -96.59 29.85 82.81
CA GLU A 323 -96.82 30.77 81.69
C GLU A 323 -98.22 31.43 81.75
N ASN A 324 -99.26 30.67 82.09
CA ASN A 324 -100.61 31.21 82.28
C ASN A 324 -100.69 32.12 83.51
N SER A 325 -100.01 31.77 84.60
CA SER A 325 -99.95 32.61 85.79
C SER A 325 -99.26 33.94 85.48
N ILE A 326 -98.17 33.91 84.70
CA ILE A 326 -97.49 35.11 84.22
C ILE A 326 -98.46 35.97 83.41
N LYS A 327 -99.19 35.40 82.45
CA LYS A 327 -100.20 36.14 81.66
C LYS A 327 -101.33 36.73 82.52
N ILE A 328 -101.79 35.99 83.53
CA ILE A 328 -102.83 36.47 84.47
C ILE A 328 -102.28 37.63 85.31
N TRP A 329 -101.05 37.53 85.79
CA TRP A 329 -100.40 38.58 86.56
C TRP A 329 -100.11 39.81 85.70
N GLU A 330 -99.65 39.64 84.46
CA GLU A 330 -99.52 40.72 83.48
C GLU A 330 -100.86 41.44 83.28
N ARG A 331 -101.96 40.70 83.12
CA ARG A 331 -103.30 41.28 82.97
C ARG A 331 -103.80 41.96 84.25
N LYS A 332 -103.48 41.45 85.44
CA LYS A 332 -103.79 42.10 86.72
C LYS A 332 -103.00 43.39 86.89
N VAL A 333 -101.73 43.42 86.49
CA VAL A 333 -100.90 44.62 86.48
C VAL A 333 -101.51 45.66 85.52
N GLU A 334 -101.92 45.26 84.32
CA GLU A 334 -102.58 46.14 83.36
C GLU A 334 -103.90 46.74 83.91
N ILE A 335 -104.75 45.93 84.56
CA ILE A 335 -105.98 46.43 85.22
C ILE A 335 -105.64 47.39 86.37
N ALA A 336 -104.64 47.07 87.18
CA ALA A 336 -104.18 47.93 88.26
C ALA A 336 -103.64 49.27 87.72
N GLU A 337 -102.87 49.25 86.64
CA GLU A 337 -102.39 50.45 85.94
C GLU A 337 -103.54 51.27 85.35
N MET A 338 -104.52 50.64 84.69
CA MET A 338 -105.72 51.31 84.18
C MET A 338 -106.56 51.91 85.31
N SER A 339 -106.71 51.22 86.44
CA SER A 339 -107.44 51.72 87.61
C SER A 339 -106.71 52.89 88.28
N LEU A 340 -105.37 52.83 88.39
CA LEU A 340 -104.54 53.93 88.85
C LEU A 340 -104.66 55.14 87.91
N GLN A 341 -104.71 54.90 86.60
CA GLN A 341 -104.94 55.94 85.60
C GLN A 341 -106.35 56.55 85.74
N GLY A 342 -107.36 55.73 86.03
CA GLY A 342 -108.73 56.14 86.36
C GLY A 342 -108.80 57.01 87.62
N TYR A 343 -108.17 56.57 88.71
CA TYR A 343 -108.06 57.34 89.95
C TYR A 343 -107.29 58.64 89.77
N ARG A 344 -106.21 58.65 88.96
CA ARG A 344 -105.50 59.89 88.59
C ARG A 344 -106.39 60.85 87.80
N ARG A 345 -107.21 60.35 86.86
CA ARG A 345 -108.17 61.17 86.10
C ARG A 345 -109.30 61.72 86.99
N ALA A 346 -109.84 60.91 87.90
CA ALA A 346 -110.87 61.32 88.85
C ALA A 346 -110.32 62.35 89.87
N TRP A 347 -109.12 62.12 90.41
CA TRP A 347 -108.42 63.05 91.29
C TRP A 347 -108.12 64.39 90.58
N ASN A 348 -107.69 64.36 89.32
CA ASN A 348 -107.48 65.59 88.54
C ASN A 348 -108.79 66.33 88.26
N LYS A 349 -109.94 65.65 88.10
CA LYS A 349 -111.26 66.30 87.98
C LYS A 349 -111.73 66.93 89.29
N VAL A 350 -111.52 66.26 90.43
CA VAL A 350 -111.82 66.83 91.77
C VAL A 350 -110.92 68.03 92.07
N LYS A 351 -109.63 67.96 91.69
CA LYS A 351 -108.67 69.08 91.77
C LYS A 351 -109.07 70.29 90.91
N MET A 352 -109.85 70.10 89.85
CA MET A 352 -110.35 71.16 88.96
C MET A 352 -111.74 71.71 89.37
N ALA A 353 -112.48 71.01 90.25
CA ALA A 353 -113.84 71.39 90.66
C ALA A 353 -113.91 72.16 92.00
N SER A 354 -112.83 72.22 92.78
CA SER A 354 -112.81 72.83 94.12
C SER A 354 -111.98 74.13 94.24
N ASN A 355 -111.88 74.94 93.17
CA ASN A 355 -111.27 76.28 93.24
C ASN A 355 -112.14 77.35 92.54
N PRO A 356 -112.69 78.36 93.25
CA PRO A 356 -113.31 79.53 92.64
C PRO A 356 -112.28 80.65 92.44
N ARG A 357 -112.32 81.30 91.27
CA ARG A 357 -111.45 82.36 90.73
C ARG A 357 -110.24 81.91 89.89
N ARG A 358 -110.35 82.32 88.63
CA ARG A 358 -109.31 82.56 87.61
C ARG A 358 -108.15 83.38 88.17
N LEU A 359 -106.97 83.16 87.58
CA LEU A 359 -106.09 84.14 86.91
C LEU A 359 -104.76 83.39 86.68
N SER A 360 -104.52 82.80 85.51
CA SER A 360 -104.04 83.41 84.26
C SER A 360 -102.52 83.59 84.20
N LEU A 361 -101.93 83.01 83.14
CA LEU A 361 -100.67 83.36 82.46
C LEU A 361 -99.36 82.77 83.04
N PRO A 362 -98.28 82.71 82.24
CA PRO A 362 -98.01 81.74 81.17
C PRO A 362 -96.61 81.11 81.37
N LEU A 363 -96.01 80.60 80.28
CA LEU A 363 -94.57 80.30 80.06
C LEU A 363 -94.17 78.84 80.37
N GLN A 364 -93.81 78.06 79.35
CA GLN A 364 -92.52 78.02 78.62
C GLN A 364 -91.33 77.52 79.44
N GLY A 365 -90.61 76.56 78.84
CA GLY A 365 -89.26 76.12 79.20
C GLY A 365 -89.25 74.69 79.77
N GLY A 366 -88.58 73.70 79.21
CA GLY A 366 -87.68 73.65 78.07
C GLY A 366 -87.06 72.25 77.97
N GLN A 367 -86.56 71.94 76.77
CA GLN A 367 -85.71 70.80 76.37
C GLN A 367 -86.32 69.39 76.41
#